data_AF-A0A288D9G5-F1
#
_entry.id   AF-A0A288D9G5-F1
#
_cell.length_a   1.000
_cell.length_b   1.000
_cell.length_c   1.000
_cell.angle_alpha   90.00
_cell.angle_beta   90.00
_cell.angle_gamma   90.00
#
_symmetry.space_group_name_H-M   'P 1'
#
loop_
_entity.id
_entity.type
_entity.pdbx_description
1 polymer ?
#
loop_
_entity_poly.entity_id
_entity_poly.type
_entity_poly.pdbx_seq_one_letter_code
_entity_poly.pdbx_strand_id
1 'polypeptide(L)'
;MKRIIKSFFFFSFLLFGISVFASTSQKTFLETISQEKITIENMFDSSYNKVYQNFQTSVGGFLTSLNYQGLVCLGVISDTSLLQQMQNDNKNLKIGFLNAYATFYADALDIEQKQRIYQDTKVSLFPNGKTYETEKTRILTSLNQLILNQKNLATQFQSSYENKIEKFVKDVKDYSEINKDLLVTIGNNIQTIKNIDEQYKKLNSDLLNYQIQLAGSGNKFFSKLYVLKKASLSGLDSTFQTIINNEVKRNKILPSLGLELHQQKIYALGLYEMQFDEKMNMLLNKWYDNKEFTQITKNIQLFSSTYAPLGKVQCSSFVSSTGFLKELATITNQIKNFSKTVSLQNSGTINSVQFKDAITKWIPLIIQLQKDITSTFKNAVIQKKQVLLNDYKKQLLPTSDQTTLVETPSIIVDQGFKFTQAFKKGQSHNDITILQQLLTKLGHYKGIIDGIYSAQTIEALYQYQLSKNLLKGYEKKPQTRGWMGPSTRSELNKDLLQ
;
A
#
# COMPACT_ATOMS: atom_id res chain seq x y z
N MET A 1 -23.62 -3.98 -1.05
CA MET A 1 -24.53 -5.16 -0.98
C MET A 1 -25.27 -5.36 -2.32
N LYS A 2 -24.55 -5.36 -3.46
CA LYS A 2 -25.11 -5.43 -4.83
C LYS A 2 -24.38 -6.48 -5.71
N ARG A 3 -23.75 -7.50 -5.11
CA ARG A 3 -22.80 -8.38 -5.82
C ARG A 3 -22.92 -9.89 -5.55
N ILE A 4 -24.06 -10.38 -5.02
CA ILE A 4 -24.27 -11.83 -4.76
C ILE A 4 -25.53 -12.36 -5.49
N ILE A 5 -25.79 -11.90 -6.73
CA ILE A 5 -26.88 -12.44 -7.59
C ILE A 5 -26.33 -12.90 -8.95
N LYS A 6 -25.04 -13.25 -9.04
CA LYS A 6 -24.44 -13.72 -10.32
C LYS A 6 -23.90 -15.15 -10.33
N SER A 7 -23.98 -15.90 -9.23
CA SER A 7 -23.40 -17.25 -9.16
C SER A 7 -24.39 -18.43 -9.16
N PHE A 8 -25.68 -18.21 -9.41
CA PHE A 8 -26.66 -19.31 -9.45
C PHE A 8 -27.16 -19.71 -10.85
N PHE A 9 -26.59 -19.15 -11.92
CA PHE A 9 -27.07 -19.39 -13.30
C PHE A 9 -26.25 -20.41 -14.12
N PHE A 10 -25.35 -21.17 -13.50
CA PHE A 10 -24.40 -22.02 -14.24
C PHE A 10 -24.70 -23.52 -14.30
N PHE A 11 -25.94 -23.94 -14.05
CA PHE A 11 -26.37 -25.35 -14.22
C PHE A 11 -27.58 -25.50 -15.17
N SER A 12 -27.64 -24.67 -16.23
CA SER A 12 -28.70 -24.74 -17.27
C SER A 12 -28.16 -25.03 -18.67
N PHE A 13 -26.95 -25.57 -18.81
CA PHE A 13 -26.35 -25.90 -20.11
C PHE A 13 -26.05 -27.40 -20.22
N LEU A 14 -27.11 -28.21 -20.36
CA LEU A 14 -27.01 -29.61 -20.81
C LEU A 14 -28.30 -30.06 -21.52
N LEU A 15 -28.95 -29.14 -22.25
CA LEU A 15 -30.14 -29.42 -23.07
C LEU A 15 -30.04 -28.81 -24.48
N PHE A 16 -28.84 -28.76 -25.06
CA PHE A 16 -28.68 -28.51 -26.50
C PHE A 16 -27.89 -29.64 -27.11
N GLY A 17 -28.61 -30.64 -27.61
CA GLY A 17 -27.99 -31.79 -28.23
C GLY A 17 -28.89 -32.91 -28.72
N ILE A 18 -30.21 -32.71 -28.90
CA ILE A 18 -31.03 -33.61 -29.75
C ILE A 18 -32.10 -32.78 -30.46
N SER A 19 -31.76 -32.22 -31.62
CA SER A 19 -32.74 -31.77 -32.61
C SER A 19 -33.12 -32.97 -33.47
N VAL A 20 -34.16 -33.71 -33.07
CA VAL A 20 -34.84 -34.68 -33.95
C VAL A 20 -36.34 -34.41 -33.85
N PHE A 21 -36.95 -34.21 -35.02
CA PHE A 21 -38.34 -33.86 -35.25
C PHE A 21 -39.31 -34.68 -34.37
N ALA A 22 -39.92 -34.05 -33.38
CA ALA A 22 -41.03 -34.60 -32.61
C ALA A 22 -42.36 -34.15 -33.26
N SER A 23 -43.29 -35.09 -33.42
CA SER A 23 -44.64 -34.81 -33.93
C SER A 23 -45.42 -33.87 -33.00
N THR A 24 -46.41 -33.14 -33.53
CA THR A 24 -47.14 -32.06 -32.83
C THR A 24 -47.85 -32.51 -31.53
N SER A 25 -48.19 -33.79 -31.38
CA SER A 25 -48.80 -34.35 -30.15
C SER A 25 -47.80 -34.78 -29.07
N GLN A 26 -46.53 -34.99 -29.43
CA GLN A 26 -45.43 -35.33 -28.49
C GLN A 26 -44.84 -34.08 -27.84
N LYS A 27 -44.86 -32.95 -28.56
CA LYS A 27 -44.45 -31.66 -28.02
C LYS A 27 -45.26 -31.27 -26.78
N THR A 28 -46.56 -31.55 -26.78
CA THR A 28 -47.50 -31.14 -25.72
C THR A 28 -47.26 -31.85 -24.38
N PHE A 29 -46.80 -33.11 -24.37
CA PHE A 29 -46.59 -33.87 -23.12
C PHE A 29 -45.36 -33.39 -22.34
N LEU A 30 -44.19 -33.35 -22.98
CA LEU A 30 -42.96 -32.85 -22.34
C LEU A 30 -43.03 -31.34 -22.02
N GLU A 31 -43.74 -30.55 -22.84
CA GLU A 31 -44.02 -29.14 -22.55
C GLU A 31 -44.89 -29.01 -21.29
N THR A 32 -45.93 -29.83 -21.12
CA THR A 32 -46.78 -29.84 -19.91
C THR A 32 -45.96 -30.10 -18.66
N ILE A 33 -45.11 -31.13 -18.68
CA ILE A 33 -44.23 -31.46 -17.54
C ILE A 33 -43.27 -30.31 -17.23
N SER A 34 -42.73 -29.67 -18.27
CA SER A 34 -41.80 -28.54 -18.12
C SER A 34 -42.50 -27.29 -17.56
N GLN A 35 -43.76 -27.03 -17.92
CA GLN A 35 -44.53 -25.92 -17.37
C GLN A 35 -44.88 -26.12 -15.89
N GLU A 36 -45.19 -27.35 -15.48
CA GLU A 36 -45.42 -27.67 -14.08
C GLU A 36 -44.17 -27.48 -13.22
N LYS A 37 -42.98 -27.76 -13.78
CA LYS A 37 -41.71 -27.45 -13.12
C LYS A 37 -41.59 -25.97 -12.76
N ILE A 38 -41.78 -25.11 -13.76
CA ILE A 38 -41.67 -23.66 -13.63
C ILE A 38 -42.71 -23.17 -12.61
N THR A 39 -43.92 -23.73 -12.65
CA THR A 39 -45.00 -23.39 -11.71
C THR A 39 -44.59 -23.67 -10.27
N ILE A 40 -44.04 -24.85 -9.97
CA ILE A 40 -43.60 -25.19 -8.61
C ILE A 40 -42.39 -24.38 -8.16
N GLU A 41 -41.40 -24.14 -9.04
CA GLU A 41 -40.26 -23.27 -8.72
C GLU A 41 -40.72 -21.85 -8.35
N ASN A 42 -41.64 -21.28 -9.13
CA ASN A 42 -42.25 -19.98 -8.87
C ASN A 42 -43.05 -19.97 -7.55
N MET A 43 -43.69 -21.08 -7.18
CA MET A 43 -44.39 -21.19 -5.89
C MET A 43 -43.42 -21.11 -4.71
N PHE A 44 -42.30 -21.83 -4.75
CA PHE A 44 -41.27 -21.73 -3.71
C PHE A 44 -40.69 -20.30 -3.61
N ASP A 45 -40.43 -19.65 -4.76
CA ASP A 45 -40.00 -18.25 -4.76
C ASP A 45 -41.06 -17.30 -4.21
N SER A 46 -42.33 -17.50 -4.56
CA SER A 46 -43.45 -16.70 -4.05
C SER A 46 -43.60 -16.85 -2.54
N SER A 47 -43.59 -18.08 -2.02
CA SER A 47 -43.65 -18.35 -0.59
C SER A 47 -42.45 -17.74 0.14
N TYR A 48 -41.22 -17.95 -0.34
CA TYR A 48 -40.04 -17.33 0.23
C TYR A 48 -40.13 -15.80 0.23
N ASN A 49 -40.55 -15.20 -0.88
CA ASN A 49 -40.65 -13.74 -0.99
C ASN A 49 -41.70 -13.18 -0.03
N LYS A 50 -42.85 -13.85 0.16
CA LYS A 50 -43.85 -13.44 1.15
C LYS A 50 -43.28 -13.44 2.56
N VAL A 51 -42.63 -14.53 2.96
CA VAL A 51 -41.99 -14.65 4.27
C VAL A 51 -40.88 -13.61 4.44
N TYR A 52 -40.05 -13.41 3.41
CA TYR A 52 -38.97 -12.42 3.43
C TYR A 52 -39.49 -10.99 3.56
N GLN A 53 -40.58 -10.65 2.86
CA GLN A 53 -41.21 -9.33 3.00
C GLN A 53 -41.83 -9.14 4.38
N ASN A 54 -42.46 -10.18 4.95
CA ASN A 54 -42.93 -10.15 6.33
C ASN A 54 -41.75 -9.94 7.30
N PHE A 55 -40.64 -10.68 7.13
CA PHE A 55 -39.43 -10.49 7.92
C PHE A 55 -38.88 -9.04 7.81
N GLN A 56 -38.78 -8.49 6.60
CA GLN A 56 -38.32 -7.11 6.38
C GLN A 56 -39.26 -6.08 7.00
N THR A 57 -40.57 -6.28 6.92
CA THR A 57 -41.55 -5.34 7.47
C THR A 57 -41.59 -5.39 9.00
N SER A 58 -41.59 -6.61 9.55
CA SER A 58 -41.72 -6.86 10.99
C SER A 58 -40.42 -6.63 11.76
N VAL A 59 -39.26 -6.83 11.11
CA VAL A 59 -37.95 -6.75 11.76
C VAL A 59 -37.05 -5.68 11.16
N GLY A 60 -37.23 -5.26 9.90
CA GLY A 60 -36.26 -4.40 9.19
C GLY A 60 -36.02 -3.03 9.84
N GLY A 61 -37.07 -2.37 10.33
CA GLY A 61 -36.93 -1.13 11.11
C GLY A 61 -36.22 -1.36 12.45
N PHE A 62 -36.38 -2.54 13.02
CA PHE A 62 -35.74 -2.95 14.27
C PHE A 62 -34.26 -3.29 14.10
N LEU A 63 -33.87 -4.01 13.05
CA LEU A 63 -32.48 -4.44 12.77
C LEU A 63 -31.48 -3.27 12.66
N THR A 64 -31.97 -2.08 12.32
CA THR A 64 -31.15 -0.88 12.18
C THR A 64 -31.12 -0.01 13.43
N SER A 65 -31.96 -0.32 14.43
CA SER A 65 -32.04 0.42 15.68
C SER A 65 -30.83 0.18 16.59
N LEU A 66 -30.55 1.14 17.46
CA LEU A 66 -29.54 1.00 18.53
C LEU A 66 -29.91 -0.13 19.50
N ASN A 67 -31.21 -0.40 19.69
CA ASN A 67 -31.70 -1.50 20.53
C ASN A 67 -31.30 -2.86 19.97
N TYR A 68 -31.40 -3.07 18.65
CA TYR A 68 -30.94 -4.32 18.02
C TYR A 68 -29.44 -4.51 18.20
N GLN A 69 -28.64 -3.45 18.01
CA GLN A 69 -27.19 -3.52 18.25
C GLN A 69 -26.90 -3.88 19.71
N GLY A 70 -27.65 -3.33 20.67
CA GLY A 70 -27.56 -3.70 22.08
C GLY A 70 -27.91 -5.17 22.36
N LEU A 71 -28.93 -5.72 21.71
CA LEU A 71 -29.33 -7.13 21.88
C LEU A 71 -28.34 -8.13 21.29
N VAL A 72 -27.82 -7.84 20.10
CA VAL A 72 -26.72 -8.61 19.51
C VAL A 72 -25.50 -8.55 20.43
N CYS A 73 -25.25 -7.38 21.00
CA CYS A 73 -24.13 -7.15 21.93
C CYS A 73 -24.26 -7.98 23.22
N LEU A 74 -25.47 -8.06 23.78
CA LEU A 74 -25.77 -8.88 24.95
C LEU A 74 -25.86 -10.39 24.64
N GLY A 75 -25.73 -10.80 23.37
CA GLY A 75 -25.88 -12.19 22.94
C GLY A 75 -27.33 -12.71 23.01
N VAL A 76 -28.31 -11.81 23.20
CA VAL A 76 -29.74 -12.15 23.26
C VAL A 76 -30.25 -12.58 21.89
N ILE A 77 -29.68 -12.01 20.83
CA ILE A 77 -29.95 -12.37 19.44
C ILE A 77 -28.62 -12.68 18.76
N SER A 78 -28.54 -13.81 18.06
CA SER A 78 -27.40 -14.12 17.19
C SER A 78 -27.47 -13.33 15.88
N ASP A 79 -26.34 -12.79 15.40
CA ASP A 79 -26.23 -11.99 14.17
C ASP A 79 -26.75 -12.71 12.88
N THR A 80 -26.91 -14.05 12.88
CA THR A 80 -27.20 -14.78 11.63
C THR A 80 -28.12 -16.02 11.69
N SER A 81 -28.90 -16.30 12.74
CA SER A 81 -29.59 -17.61 12.80
C SER A 81 -30.84 -17.74 11.91
N LEU A 82 -31.81 -16.82 11.97
CA LEU A 82 -33.15 -17.08 11.37
C LEU A 82 -33.21 -16.88 9.84
N LEU A 83 -32.66 -15.76 9.32
CA LEU A 83 -32.69 -15.45 7.89
C LEU A 83 -31.86 -16.46 7.07
N GLN A 84 -30.69 -16.84 7.60
CA GLN A 84 -29.81 -17.80 6.94
C GLN A 84 -30.44 -19.21 6.94
N GLN A 85 -31.07 -19.60 8.04
CA GLN A 85 -31.81 -20.86 8.12
C GLN A 85 -32.97 -20.88 7.11
N MET A 86 -33.76 -19.79 7.02
CA MET A 86 -34.85 -19.66 6.06
C MET A 86 -34.38 -19.80 4.60
N GLN A 87 -33.26 -19.17 4.26
CA GLN A 87 -32.65 -19.28 2.93
C GLN A 87 -32.20 -20.71 2.62
N ASN A 88 -31.56 -21.37 3.59
CA ASN A 88 -31.09 -22.75 3.45
C ASN A 88 -32.25 -23.73 3.31
N ASP A 89 -33.30 -23.60 4.12
CA ASP A 89 -34.47 -24.48 4.07
C ASP A 89 -35.22 -24.33 2.74
N ASN A 90 -35.44 -23.10 2.25
CA ASN A 90 -36.05 -22.88 0.94
C ASN A 90 -35.21 -23.48 -0.20
N LYS A 91 -33.88 -23.32 -0.12
CA LYS A 91 -32.96 -23.92 -1.09
C LYS A 91 -33.05 -25.46 -1.07
N ASN A 92 -33.09 -26.05 0.12
CA ASN A 92 -33.17 -27.51 0.27
C ASN A 92 -34.50 -28.06 -0.28
N LEU A 93 -35.62 -27.36 -0.06
CA LEU A 93 -36.92 -27.72 -0.65
C LEU A 93 -36.88 -27.73 -2.19
N LYS A 94 -36.32 -26.66 -2.79
CA LYS A 94 -36.13 -26.58 -4.25
C LYS A 94 -35.25 -27.71 -4.78
N ILE A 95 -34.13 -28.00 -4.12
CA ILE A 95 -33.25 -29.10 -4.51
C ILE A 95 -33.97 -30.45 -4.44
N GLY A 96 -34.70 -30.71 -3.34
CA GLY A 96 -35.50 -31.93 -3.19
C GLY A 96 -36.52 -32.09 -4.30
N PHE A 97 -37.22 -31.01 -4.66
CA PHE A 97 -38.14 -31.01 -5.80
C PHE A 97 -37.43 -31.30 -7.13
N LEU A 98 -36.34 -30.59 -7.43
CA LEU A 98 -35.61 -30.74 -8.69
C LEU A 98 -35.08 -32.17 -8.88
N ASN A 99 -34.62 -32.80 -7.80
CA ASN A 99 -34.18 -34.19 -7.83
C ASN A 99 -35.33 -35.14 -8.14
N ALA A 100 -36.50 -34.98 -7.50
CA ALA A 100 -37.67 -35.79 -7.78
C ALA A 100 -38.19 -35.57 -9.22
N TYR A 101 -38.24 -34.31 -9.66
CA TYR A 101 -38.65 -33.93 -11.01
C TYR A 101 -37.73 -34.54 -12.08
N ALA A 102 -36.41 -34.56 -11.87
CA ALA A 102 -35.46 -35.11 -12.82
C ALA A 102 -35.74 -36.59 -13.12
N THR A 103 -36.13 -37.39 -12.11
CA THR A 103 -36.54 -38.78 -12.30
C THR A 103 -37.80 -38.89 -13.17
N PHE A 104 -38.83 -38.08 -12.92
CA PHE A 104 -40.05 -38.08 -13.73
C PHE A 104 -39.81 -37.62 -15.17
N TYR A 105 -38.94 -36.63 -15.36
CA TYR A 105 -38.60 -36.13 -16.67
C TYR A 105 -37.80 -37.17 -17.49
N ALA A 106 -36.93 -37.94 -16.83
CA ALA A 106 -36.22 -39.06 -17.46
C ALA A 106 -37.19 -40.17 -17.89
N ASP A 107 -38.14 -40.56 -17.04
CA ASP A 107 -39.20 -41.52 -17.38
C ASP A 107 -40.05 -41.02 -18.57
N ALA A 108 -40.41 -39.73 -18.57
CA ALA A 108 -41.17 -39.12 -19.65
C ALA A 108 -40.40 -39.13 -20.99
N LEU A 109 -39.10 -38.86 -20.95
CA LEU A 109 -38.22 -38.95 -22.11
C LEU A 109 -38.11 -40.38 -22.66
N ASP A 110 -37.96 -41.37 -21.79
CA ASP A 110 -37.89 -42.79 -22.16
C ASP A 110 -39.16 -43.26 -22.85
N ILE A 111 -40.35 -42.94 -22.31
CA ILE A 111 -41.61 -43.35 -22.96
C ILE A 111 -41.84 -42.66 -24.31
N GLU A 112 -41.39 -41.41 -24.47
CA GLU A 112 -41.44 -40.68 -25.73
C GLU A 112 -40.51 -41.30 -26.78
N GLN A 113 -39.31 -41.71 -26.37
CA GLN A 113 -38.38 -42.44 -27.26
C GLN A 113 -38.95 -43.78 -27.69
N LYS A 114 -39.50 -44.57 -26.76
CA LYS A 114 -40.17 -45.84 -27.05
C LYS A 114 -41.35 -45.66 -28.01
N GLN A 115 -42.13 -44.60 -27.82
CA GLN A 115 -43.26 -44.30 -28.70
C GLN A 115 -42.80 -43.91 -30.11
N ARG A 116 -41.73 -43.12 -30.25
CA ARG A 116 -41.14 -42.82 -31.57
C ARG A 116 -40.68 -44.08 -32.28
N ILE A 117 -39.92 -44.95 -31.60
CA ILE A 117 -39.45 -46.21 -32.18
C ILE A 117 -40.63 -47.08 -32.63
N TYR A 118 -41.69 -47.17 -31.82
CA TYR A 118 -42.89 -47.89 -32.20
C TYR A 118 -43.60 -47.28 -33.42
N GLN A 119 -43.69 -45.96 -33.51
CA GLN A 119 -44.29 -45.28 -34.66
C GLN A 119 -43.56 -45.61 -35.96
N ASP A 120 -42.22 -45.64 -35.93
CA ASP A 120 -41.35 -45.89 -37.08
C ASP A 120 -41.27 -47.38 -37.46
N THR A 121 -41.09 -48.25 -36.48
CA THR A 121 -40.75 -49.67 -36.71
C THR A 121 -41.91 -50.63 -36.52
N LYS A 122 -43.01 -50.18 -35.89
CA LYS A 122 -44.12 -51.02 -35.38
C LYS A 122 -43.71 -52.07 -34.35
N VAL A 123 -42.48 -52.02 -33.82
CA VAL A 123 -41.99 -52.89 -32.74
C VAL A 123 -42.25 -52.22 -31.40
N SER A 124 -43.02 -52.88 -30.51
CA SER A 124 -43.30 -52.35 -29.18
C SER A 124 -42.14 -52.62 -28.22
N LEU A 125 -41.61 -51.54 -27.63
CA LEU A 125 -40.62 -51.59 -26.54
C LEU A 125 -41.26 -51.39 -25.16
N PHE A 126 -42.59 -51.37 -25.10
CA PHE A 126 -43.31 -51.26 -23.83
C PHE A 126 -43.42 -52.65 -23.17
N PRO A 127 -43.34 -52.73 -21.82
CA PRO A 127 -43.52 -53.98 -21.09
C PRO A 127 -44.86 -54.66 -21.40
N ASN A 128 -44.92 -55.98 -21.24
CA ASN A 128 -46.11 -56.78 -21.58
C ASN A 128 -47.41 -56.18 -20.98
N GLY A 129 -48.38 -55.90 -21.84
CA GLY A 129 -49.68 -55.33 -21.48
C GLY A 129 -49.70 -53.81 -21.28
N LYS A 130 -48.58 -53.10 -21.47
CA LYS A 130 -48.49 -51.63 -21.40
C LYS A 130 -48.55 -51.00 -22.78
N THR A 131 -49.16 -49.82 -22.84
CA THR A 131 -49.19 -48.94 -24.00
C THR A 131 -48.62 -47.57 -23.62
N TYR A 132 -48.27 -46.77 -24.64
CA TYR A 132 -47.87 -45.38 -24.46
C TYR A 132 -48.88 -44.59 -23.60
N GLU A 133 -50.17 -44.69 -23.88
CA GLU A 133 -51.20 -43.98 -23.11
C GLU A 133 -51.25 -44.45 -21.64
N THR A 134 -51.14 -45.76 -21.38
CA THR A 134 -51.14 -46.25 -19.99
C THR A 134 -49.94 -45.77 -19.17
N GLU A 135 -48.75 -45.72 -19.77
CA GLU A 135 -47.54 -45.25 -19.08
C GLU A 135 -47.51 -43.72 -18.96
N LYS A 136 -47.99 -43.00 -19.99
CA LYS A 136 -48.19 -41.55 -19.94
C LYS A 136 -49.14 -41.16 -18.81
N THR A 137 -50.29 -41.84 -18.68
CA THR A 137 -51.22 -41.61 -17.56
C THR A 137 -50.56 -41.87 -16.21
N ARG A 138 -49.79 -42.96 -16.07
CA ARG A 138 -49.07 -43.28 -14.82
C ARG A 138 -48.10 -42.16 -14.42
N ILE A 139 -47.32 -41.64 -15.38
CA ILE A 139 -46.36 -40.56 -15.15
C ILE A 139 -47.11 -39.27 -14.76
N LEU A 140 -48.19 -38.91 -15.47
CA LEU A 140 -49.01 -37.74 -15.15
C LEU A 140 -49.64 -37.83 -13.76
N THR A 141 -50.19 -38.99 -13.38
CA THR A 141 -50.75 -39.20 -12.03
C THR A 141 -49.68 -39.03 -10.96
N SER A 142 -48.49 -39.59 -11.17
CA SER A 142 -47.38 -39.49 -10.22
C SER A 142 -46.84 -38.07 -10.13
N LEU A 143 -46.75 -37.36 -11.25
CA LEU A 143 -46.37 -35.95 -11.30
C LEU A 143 -47.39 -35.08 -10.57
N ASN A 144 -48.70 -35.31 -10.76
CA ASN A 144 -49.75 -34.59 -10.05
C ASN A 144 -49.67 -34.79 -8.52
N GLN A 145 -49.34 -36.00 -8.07
CA GLN A 145 -49.10 -36.28 -6.65
C GLN A 145 -47.85 -35.56 -6.12
N LEU A 146 -46.75 -35.56 -6.89
CA LEU A 146 -45.56 -34.79 -6.54
C LEU A 146 -45.90 -33.29 -6.42
N ILE A 147 -46.58 -32.73 -7.42
CA ILE A 147 -47.03 -31.33 -7.44
C ILE A 147 -47.83 -31.03 -6.17
N LEU A 148 -48.85 -31.84 -5.84
CA LEU A 148 -49.66 -31.64 -4.64
C LEU A 148 -48.82 -31.64 -3.35
N ASN A 149 -47.89 -32.59 -3.23
CA ASN A 149 -47.00 -32.67 -2.08
C ASN A 149 -46.07 -31.45 -1.98
N GLN A 150 -45.51 -30.98 -3.10
CA GLN A 150 -44.64 -29.80 -3.11
C GLN A 150 -45.41 -28.50 -2.81
N LYS A 151 -46.66 -28.39 -3.26
CA LYS A 151 -47.56 -27.28 -2.89
C LYS A 151 -47.76 -27.26 -1.37
N ASN A 152 -48.05 -28.40 -0.76
CA ASN A 152 -48.19 -28.51 0.70
C ASN A 152 -46.89 -28.14 1.43
N LEU A 153 -45.73 -28.59 0.95
CA LEU A 153 -44.43 -28.23 1.55
C LEU A 153 -44.15 -26.72 1.46
N ALA A 154 -44.46 -26.08 0.33
CA ALA A 154 -44.31 -24.63 0.18
C ALA A 154 -45.22 -23.86 1.16
N THR A 155 -46.47 -24.29 1.34
CA THR A 155 -47.40 -23.70 2.32
C THR A 155 -46.92 -23.93 3.75
N GLN A 156 -46.48 -25.14 4.11
CA GLN A 156 -45.96 -25.46 5.44
C GLN A 156 -44.69 -24.66 5.75
N PHE A 157 -43.79 -24.51 4.78
CA PHE A 157 -42.61 -23.65 4.90
C PHE A 157 -43.03 -22.21 5.22
N GLN A 158 -43.97 -21.65 4.44
CA GLN A 158 -44.45 -20.30 4.64
C GLN A 158 -45.01 -20.10 6.06
N SER A 159 -46.00 -20.91 6.47
CA SER A 159 -46.63 -20.78 7.80
C SER A 159 -45.66 -21.03 8.95
N SER A 160 -44.73 -21.99 8.81
CA SER A 160 -43.71 -22.27 9.83
C SER A 160 -42.81 -21.06 10.07
N TYR A 161 -42.34 -20.41 8.99
CA TYR A 161 -41.48 -19.25 9.12
C TYR A 161 -42.24 -17.98 9.51
N GLU A 162 -43.49 -17.79 9.10
CA GLU A 162 -44.35 -16.73 9.61
C GLU A 162 -44.48 -16.81 11.14
N ASN A 163 -44.76 -18.00 11.69
CA ASN A 163 -44.84 -18.21 13.14
C ASN A 163 -43.49 -18.01 13.85
N LYS A 164 -42.38 -18.48 13.26
CA LYS A 164 -41.03 -18.25 13.83
C LYS A 164 -40.69 -16.76 13.87
N ILE A 165 -41.07 -16.00 12.84
CA ILE A 165 -40.86 -14.55 12.78
C ILE A 165 -41.71 -13.86 13.85
N GLU A 166 -42.98 -14.22 13.98
CA GLU A 166 -43.87 -13.65 15.00
C GLU A 166 -43.35 -13.89 16.41
N LYS A 167 -42.95 -15.14 16.72
CA LYS A 167 -42.33 -15.48 18.00
C LYS A 167 -41.05 -14.69 18.24
N PHE A 168 -40.17 -14.63 17.25
CA PHE A 168 -38.93 -13.87 17.33
C PHE A 168 -39.21 -12.39 17.64
N VAL A 169 -40.12 -11.75 16.91
CA VAL A 169 -40.50 -10.35 17.12
C VAL A 169 -41.05 -10.15 18.53
N LYS A 170 -41.89 -11.06 19.02
CA LYS A 170 -42.44 -11.01 20.37
C LYS A 170 -41.34 -11.12 21.44
N ASP A 171 -40.50 -12.16 21.36
CA ASP A 171 -39.43 -12.40 22.34
C ASP A 171 -38.47 -11.20 22.40
N VAL A 172 -38.15 -10.64 21.25
CA VAL A 172 -37.31 -9.44 21.12
C VAL A 172 -37.99 -8.21 21.72
N LYS A 173 -39.27 -8.00 21.46
CA LYS A 173 -40.02 -6.86 22.00
C LYS A 173 -40.15 -6.95 23.52
N ASP A 174 -40.48 -8.14 24.03
CA ASP A 174 -40.63 -8.39 25.47
C ASP A 174 -39.29 -8.16 26.18
N TYR A 175 -38.19 -8.71 25.65
CA TYR A 175 -36.86 -8.47 26.21
C TYR A 175 -36.48 -6.99 26.14
N SER A 176 -36.78 -6.32 25.02
CA SER A 176 -36.44 -4.90 24.82
C SER A 176 -37.16 -3.99 25.80
N GLU A 177 -38.42 -4.27 26.10
CA GLU A 177 -39.20 -3.48 27.05
C GLU A 177 -38.70 -3.67 28.48
N ILE A 178 -38.41 -4.92 28.86
CA ILE A 178 -37.87 -5.26 30.19
C ILE A 178 -36.51 -4.60 30.41
N ASN A 179 -35.67 -4.51 29.37
CA ASN A 179 -34.28 -4.05 29.48
C ASN A 179 -34.06 -2.68 28.82
N LYS A 180 -35.11 -1.86 28.70
CA LYS A 180 -35.09 -0.61 27.93
C LYS A 180 -33.95 0.32 28.30
N ASP A 181 -33.76 0.60 29.59
CA ASP A 181 -32.71 1.51 30.07
C ASP A 181 -31.30 0.98 29.81
N LEU A 182 -31.10 -0.33 29.96
CA LEU A 182 -29.85 -1.01 29.64
C LEU A 182 -29.54 -0.90 28.13
N LEU A 183 -30.53 -1.16 27.28
CA LEU A 183 -30.37 -1.09 25.82
C LEU A 183 -30.11 0.33 25.32
N VAL A 184 -30.80 1.34 25.89
CA VAL A 184 -30.53 2.76 25.60
C VAL A 184 -29.08 3.10 25.99
N THR A 185 -28.63 2.66 27.15
CA THR A 185 -27.27 2.90 27.64
C THR A 185 -26.22 2.25 26.72
N ILE A 186 -26.40 0.98 26.37
CA ILE A 186 -25.50 0.27 25.43
C ILE A 186 -25.51 0.95 24.05
N GLY A 187 -26.68 1.35 23.55
CA GLY A 187 -26.83 2.08 22.30
C GLY A 187 -26.04 3.40 22.28
N ASN A 188 -26.14 4.20 23.34
CA ASN A 188 -25.38 5.45 23.48
C ASN A 188 -23.86 5.22 23.49
N ASN A 189 -23.42 4.15 24.17
CA ASN A 189 -22.00 3.77 24.22
C ASN A 189 -21.48 3.36 22.84
N ILE A 190 -22.25 2.55 22.09
CA ILE A 190 -21.91 2.17 20.72
C ILE A 190 -21.79 3.42 19.82
N GLN A 191 -22.71 4.37 19.95
CA GLN A 191 -22.66 5.60 19.16
C GLN A 191 -21.43 6.46 19.48
N THR A 192 -21.05 6.55 20.76
CA THR A 192 -19.85 7.27 21.19
C THR A 192 -18.59 6.66 20.59
N ILE A 193 -18.50 5.32 20.57
CA ILE A 193 -17.36 4.62 19.96
C ILE A 193 -17.30 4.83 18.45
N LYS A 194 -18.45 4.76 17.75
CA LYS A 194 -18.53 5.08 16.32
C LYS A 194 -18.01 6.49 16.03
N ASN A 195 -18.44 7.47 16.83
CA ASN A 195 -17.96 8.85 16.70
C ASN A 195 -16.44 8.97 16.92
N ILE A 196 -15.88 8.20 17.86
CA ILE A 196 -14.42 8.17 18.11
C ILE A 196 -13.67 7.53 16.93
N ASP A 197 -14.17 6.42 16.39
CA ASP A 197 -13.59 5.76 15.21
C ASP A 197 -13.60 6.70 13.99
N GLU A 198 -14.69 7.43 13.76
CA GLU A 198 -14.76 8.45 12.72
C GLU A 198 -13.77 9.60 12.95
N GLN A 199 -13.66 10.11 14.19
CA GLN A 199 -12.67 11.13 14.55
C GLN A 199 -11.24 10.63 14.37
N TYR A 200 -10.96 9.36 14.67
CA TYR A 200 -9.67 8.73 14.44
C TYR A 200 -9.34 8.65 12.94
N LYS A 201 -10.28 8.15 12.12
CA LYS A 201 -10.11 8.09 10.66
C LYS A 201 -9.81 9.47 10.08
N LYS A 202 -10.53 10.49 10.55
CA LYS A 202 -10.29 11.88 10.16
C LYS A 202 -8.90 12.35 10.59
N LEU A 203 -8.53 12.16 11.85
CA LEU A 203 -7.20 12.53 12.36
C LEU A 203 -6.07 11.85 11.57
N ASN A 204 -6.20 10.55 11.28
CA ASN A 204 -5.21 9.80 10.52
C ASN A 204 -5.08 10.33 9.07
N SER A 205 -6.20 10.71 8.45
CA SER A 205 -6.22 11.38 7.15
C SER A 205 -5.56 12.77 7.21
N ASP A 206 -5.91 13.59 8.20
CA ASP A 206 -5.35 14.92 8.41
C ASP A 206 -3.83 14.85 8.63
N LEU A 207 -3.37 13.83 9.37
CA LEU A 207 -1.95 13.55 9.61
C LEU A 207 -1.22 13.10 8.36
N LEU A 208 -1.79 12.17 7.59
CA LEU A 208 -1.19 11.71 6.33
C LEU A 208 -1.08 12.86 5.34
N ASN A 209 -2.14 13.67 5.22
CA ASN A 209 -2.14 14.87 4.37
C ASN A 209 -1.10 15.89 4.84
N TYR A 210 -0.98 16.12 6.14
CA TYR A 210 0.05 16.98 6.71
C TYR A 210 1.46 16.46 6.44
N GLN A 211 1.72 15.16 6.63
CA GLN A 211 3.00 14.52 6.32
C GLN A 211 3.35 14.65 4.83
N ILE A 212 2.39 14.44 3.93
CA ILE A 212 2.55 14.65 2.49
C ILE A 212 2.89 16.12 2.19
N GLN A 213 2.24 17.07 2.86
CA GLN A 213 2.53 18.50 2.72
C GLN A 213 3.91 18.90 3.28
N LEU A 214 4.39 18.24 4.33
CA LEU A 214 5.75 18.43 4.86
C LEU A 214 6.83 17.83 3.94
N ALA A 215 6.55 16.69 3.31
CA ALA A 215 7.46 16.01 2.42
C ALA A 215 7.54 16.63 1.01
N GLY A 216 6.62 17.53 0.64
CA GLY A 216 6.48 18.09 -0.70
C GLY A 216 6.60 19.61 -0.80
N SER A 217 6.72 20.12 -2.03
CA SER A 217 6.79 21.56 -2.39
C SER A 217 5.50 22.37 -2.14
N GLY A 218 4.47 21.76 -1.56
CA GLY A 218 3.14 22.36 -1.36
C GLY A 218 3.02 23.26 -0.13
N ASN A 219 3.94 23.15 0.84
CA ASN A 219 3.91 24.01 2.02
C ASN A 219 4.59 25.36 1.74
N LYS A 220 3.82 26.46 1.87
CA LYS A 220 4.29 27.85 1.65
C LYS A 220 5.52 28.23 2.49
N PHE A 221 5.76 27.58 3.62
CA PHE A 221 6.93 27.79 4.45
C PHE A 221 8.18 27.10 3.88
N PHE A 222 8.09 25.80 3.55
CA PHE A 222 9.20 25.08 2.94
C PHE A 222 9.54 25.63 1.56
N SER A 223 8.56 26.12 0.81
CA SER A 223 8.83 26.82 -0.45
C SER A 223 9.59 28.13 -0.23
N LYS A 224 9.27 28.92 0.80
CA LYS A 224 10.03 30.13 1.17
C LYS A 224 11.46 29.80 1.61
N LEU A 225 11.66 28.75 2.40
CA LEU A 225 12.99 28.33 2.84
C LEU A 225 13.82 27.72 1.70
N TYR A 226 13.17 27.03 0.77
CA TYR A 226 13.80 26.56 -0.46
C TYR A 226 14.21 27.73 -1.37
N VAL A 227 13.35 28.75 -1.51
CA VAL A 227 13.70 29.99 -2.23
C VAL A 227 14.87 30.70 -1.56
N LEU A 228 14.88 30.78 -0.22
CA LEU A 228 16.01 31.34 0.54
C LEU A 228 17.30 30.52 0.32
N LYS A 229 17.22 29.18 0.35
CA LYS A 229 18.35 28.28 0.07
C LYS A 229 18.92 28.56 -1.32
N LYS A 230 18.06 28.64 -2.33
CA LYS A 230 18.45 28.94 -3.72
C LYS A 230 19.09 30.32 -3.86
N ALA A 231 18.47 31.36 -3.30
CA ALA A 231 19.01 32.71 -3.33
C ALA A 231 20.39 32.78 -2.66
N SER A 232 20.53 32.12 -1.52
CA SER A 232 21.79 32.02 -0.80
C SER A 232 22.87 31.24 -1.57
N LEU A 233 22.53 30.11 -2.17
CA LEU A 233 23.46 29.32 -2.99
C LEU A 233 23.94 30.12 -4.21
N SER A 234 23.04 30.85 -4.86
CA SER A 234 23.36 31.74 -5.97
C SER A 234 24.31 32.88 -5.54
N GLY A 235 24.06 33.50 -4.39
CA GLY A 235 24.93 34.53 -3.84
C GLY A 235 26.35 34.02 -3.53
N LEU A 236 26.47 32.82 -2.96
CA LEU A 236 27.76 32.17 -2.72
C LEU A 236 28.45 31.79 -4.03
N ASP A 237 27.71 31.25 -5.01
CA ASP A 237 28.24 30.88 -6.32
C ASP A 237 28.88 32.11 -7.02
N SER A 238 28.16 33.24 -7.05
CA SER A 238 28.65 34.49 -7.60
C SER A 238 29.89 35.02 -6.87
N THR A 239 29.88 34.97 -5.53
CA THR A 239 31.02 35.37 -4.69
C THR A 239 32.25 34.51 -4.99
N PHE A 240 32.09 33.20 -5.05
CA PHE A 240 33.18 32.27 -5.34
C PHE A 240 33.68 32.43 -6.76
N GLN A 241 32.79 32.62 -7.74
CA GLN A 241 33.19 32.88 -9.12
C GLN A 241 34.04 34.14 -9.24
N THR A 242 33.67 35.20 -8.51
CA THR A 242 34.42 36.46 -8.49
C THR A 242 35.83 36.25 -7.91
N ILE A 243 35.95 35.46 -6.83
CA ILE A 243 37.25 35.09 -6.25
C ILE A 243 38.10 34.31 -7.27
N ILE A 244 37.52 33.32 -7.96
CA ILE A 244 38.21 32.53 -8.99
C ILE A 244 38.72 33.43 -10.11
N ASN A 245 37.84 34.27 -10.68
CA ASN A 245 38.20 35.14 -11.80
C ASN A 245 39.36 36.07 -11.42
N ASN A 246 39.35 36.62 -10.20
CA ASN A 246 40.42 37.46 -9.69
C ASN A 246 41.74 36.70 -9.49
N GLU A 247 41.71 35.48 -8.96
CA GLU A 247 42.92 34.67 -8.79
C GLU A 247 43.51 34.20 -10.14
N VAL A 248 42.67 33.76 -11.08
CA VAL A 248 43.12 33.35 -12.42
C VAL A 248 43.73 34.54 -13.16
N LYS A 249 43.10 35.72 -13.09
CA LYS A 249 43.63 36.95 -13.70
C LYS A 249 45.01 37.32 -13.14
N ARG A 250 45.24 37.13 -11.84
CA ARG A 250 46.51 37.42 -11.16
C ARG A 250 47.61 36.38 -11.43
N ASN A 251 47.25 35.13 -11.73
CA ASN A 251 48.19 34.01 -11.82
C ASN A 251 48.09 33.30 -13.18
N LYS A 252 48.22 34.05 -14.28
CA LYS A 252 48.09 33.54 -15.66
C LYS A 252 49.07 32.42 -16.02
N ILE A 253 50.18 32.33 -15.28
CA ILE A 253 51.23 31.32 -15.48
C ILE A 253 50.80 29.91 -15.02
N LEU A 254 49.68 29.77 -14.30
CA LEU A 254 49.20 28.49 -13.78
C LEU A 254 48.04 27.95 -14.64
N PRO A 255 48.30 27.12 -15.67
CA PRO A 255 47.30 26.73 -16.68
C PRO A 255 46.11 25.94 -16.12
N SER A 256 46.29 25.23 -14.99
CA SER A 256 45.25 24.42 -14.35
C SER A 256 44.51 25.11 -13.21
N LEU A 257 44.91 26.33 -12.81
CA LEU A 257 44.39 27.01 -11.61
C LEU A 257 42.88 27.21 -11.67
N GLY A 258 42.35 27.72 -12.79
CA GLY A 258 40.92 27.95 -12.94
C GLY A 258 40.10 26.67 -12.74
N LEU A 259 40.54 25.56 -13.32
CA LEU A 259 39.86 24.27 -13.20
C LEU A 259 39.88 23.73 -11.77
N GLU A 260 41.03 23.80 -11.08
CA GLU A 260 41.15 23.37 -9.68
C GLU A 260 40.30 24.23 -8.73
N LEU A 261 40.26 25.55 -8.93
CA LEU A 261 39.44 26.43 -8.10
C LEU A 261 37.93 26.27 -8.38
N HIS A 262 37.53 25.98 -9.62
CA HIS A 262 36.15 25.62 -9.95
C HIS A 262 35.70 24.35 -9.23
N GLN A 263 36.58 23.36 -9.06
CA GLN A 263 36.27 22.17 -8.27
C GLN A 263 36.10 22.51 -6.78
N GLN A 264 36.95 23.38 -6.22
CA GLN A 264 36.79 23.84 -4.83
C GLN A 264 35.48 24.62 -4.64
N LYS A 265 35.03 25.38 -5.65
CA LYS A 265 33.75 26.08 -5.63
C LYS A 265 32.58 25.11 -5.55
N ILE A 266 32.58 24.08 -6.40
CA ILE A 266 31.54 23.03 -6.40
C ILE A 266 31.49 22.33 -5.03
N TYR A 267 32.66 21.98 -4.47
CA TYR A 267 32.75 21.37 -3.14
C TYR A 267 32.17 22.27 -2.04
N ALA A 268 32.56 23.55 -2.02
CA ALA A 268 32.08 24.50 -1.02
C ALA A 268 30.56 24.73 -1.10
N LEU A 269 30.00 24.83 -2.31
CA LEU A 269 28.56 24.98 -2.52
C LEU A 269 27.78 23.73 -2.08
N GLY A 270 28.30 22.53 -2.37
CA GLY A 270 27.69 21.28 -1.91
C GLY A 270 27.71 21.13 -0.38
N LEU A 271 28.82 21.52 0.27
CA LEU A 271 28.94 21.50 1.72
C LEU A 271 27.95 22.48 2.38
N TYR A 272 27.79 23.67 1.79
CA TYR A 272 26.77 24.64 2.24
C TYR A 272 25.36 24.08 2.13
N GLU A 273 25.01 23.49 0.98
CA GLU A 273 23.68 22.92 0.75
C GLU A 273 23.36 21.81 1.78
N MET A 274 24.30 20.92 2.03
CA MET A 274 24.15 19.83 3.00
C MET A 274 23.93 20.35 4.43
N GLN A 275 24.78 21.28 4.90
CA GLN A 275 24.66 21.82 6.26
C GLN A 275 23.43 22.73 6.43
N PHE A 276 22.98 23.39 5.37
CA PHE A 276 21.73 24.12 5.36
C PHE A 276 20.55 23.15 5.57
N ASP A 277 20.51 22.06 4.81
CA ASP A 277 19.46 21.04 4.90
C ASP A 277 19.47 20.33 6.29
N GLU A 278 20.63 20.14 6.90
CA GLU A 278 20.74 19.63 8.27
C GLU A 278 20.11 20.59 9.30
N LYS A 279 20.45 21.88 9.24
CA LYS A 279 19.88 22.91 10.12
C LYS A 279 18.37 23.08 9.90
N MET A 280 17.90 22.88 8.67
CA MET A 280 16.48 22.83 8.33
C MET A 280 15.76 21.65 9.00
N ASN A 281 16.35 20.46 8.97
CA ASN A 281 15.77 19.28 9.62
C ASN A 281 15.73 19.41 11.15
N MET A 282 16.73 20.07 11.75
CA MET A 282 16.70 20.38 13.19
C MET A 282 15.53 21.29 13.59
N LEU A 283 15.21 22.30 12.76
CA LEU A 283 14.03 23.16 12.98
C LEU A 283 12.74 22.35 12.90
N LEU A 284 12.65 21.43 11.94
CA LEU A 284 11.50 20.57 11.71
C LEU A 284 11.23 19.68 12.94
N ASN A 285 12.28 19.08 13.49
CA ASN A 285 12.20 18.25 14.70
C ASN A 285 11.87 19.04 15.98
N LYS A 286 12.26 20.31 16.09
CA LYS A 286 11.88 21.16 17.23
C LYS A 286 10.44 21.66 17.15
N TRP A 287 9.94 21.85 15.92
CA TRP A 287 8.56 22.26 15.69
C TRP A 287 7.57 21.09 15.86
N TYR A 288 8.04 19.87 15.62
CA TYR A 288 7.31 18.63 15.81
C TYR A 288 7.66 18.00 17.16
N ASP A 289 6.98 18.39 18.25
CA ASP A 289 7.12 17.68 19.54
C ASP A 289 6.45 16.30 19.42
N ASN A 290 7.26 15.31 19.04
CA ASN A 290 6.87 13.92 18.82
C ASN A 290 6.26 13.25 20.06
N LYS A 291 6.39 13.85 21.26
CA LYS A 291 5.88 13.27 22.51
C LYS A 291 4.36 13.25 22.57
N GLU A 292 3.69 14.34 22.23
CA GLU A 292 2.22 14.42 22.27
C GLU A 292 1.60 13.51 21.19
N PHE A 293 2.21 13.49 20.01
CA PHE A 293 1.85 12.58 18.93
C PHE A 293 2.00 11.11 19.34
N THR A 294 3.18 10.72 19.82
CA THR A 294 3.44 9.34 20.26
C THR A 294 2.49 8.91 21.36
N GLN A 295 2.16 9.81 22.30
CA GLN A 295 1.24 9.50 23.39
C GLN A 295 -0.19 9.29 22.89
N ILE A 296 -0.67 10.12 21.96
CA ILE A 296 -2.01 9.98 21.38
C ILE A 296 -2.11 8.71 20.55
N THR A 297 -1.11 8.40 19.72
CA THR A 297 -1.07 7.14 18.96
C THR A 297 -1.09 5.93 19.89
N LYS A 298 -0.32 5.95 20.99
CA LYS A 298 -0.35 4.88 22.00
C LYS A 298 -1.72 4.73 22.65
N ASN A 299 -2.35 5.84 23.07
CA ASN A 299 -3.68 5.81 23.69
C ASN A 299 -4.74 5.25 22.74
N ILE A 300 -4.67 5.60 21.45
CA ILE A 300 -5.58 5.10 20.42
C ILE A 300 -5.34 3.61 20.13
N GLN A 301 -4.08 3.19 20.05
CA GLN A 301 -3.73 1.80 19.78
C GLN A 301 -4.09 0.89 20.96
N LEU A 302 -3.94 1.39 22.19
CA LEU A 302 -4.46 0.76 23.40
C LEU A 302 -6.00 0.67 23.36
N PHE A 303 -6.68 1.73 22.95
CA PHE A 303 -8.14 1.72 22.80
C PHE A 303 -8.61 0.67 21.77
N SER A 304 -8.01 0.68 20.57
CA SER A 304 -8.36 -0.26 19.50
C SER A 304 -8.07 -1.70 19.88
N SER A 305 -6.94 -1.98 20.55
CA SER A 305 -6.60 -3.35 20.98
C SER A 305 -7.46 -3.84 22.15
N THR A 306 -7.89 -2.96 23.04
CA THR A 306 -8.66 -3.34 24.25
C THR A 306 -10.17 -3.46 23.97
N TYR A 307 -10.72 -2.59 23.13
CA TYR A 307 -12.18 -2.42 23.02
C TYR A 307 -12.74 -2.62 21.61
N ALA A 308 -11.90 -2.58 20.56
CA ALA A 308 -12.33 -2.78 19.17
C ALA A 308 -11.30 -3.54 18.32
N PRO A 309 -10.79 -4.71 18.76
CA PRO A 309 -9.85 -5.49 17.97
C PRO A 309 -10.49 -5.86 16.62
N LEU A 310 -9.75 -5.68 15.53
CA LEU A 310 -10.22 -5.91 14.16
C LEU A 310 -11.40 -5.01 13.70
N GLY A 311 -11.61 -3.88 14.37
CA GLY A 311 -12.69 -2.93 14.03
C GLY A 311 -14.08 -3.39 14.47
N LYS A 312 -14.18 -4.44 15.30
CA LYS A 312 -15.42 -4.91 15.91
C LYS A 312 -15.42 -4.64 17.41
N VAL A 313 -16.41 -3.88 17.84
CA VAL A 313 -16.62 -3.40 19.21
C VAL A 313 -16.94 -4.59 20.14
N GLN A 314 -16.15 -4.81 21.20
CA GLN A 314 -16.26 -5.99 22.09
C GLN A 314 -17.29 -5.79 23.21
N CYS A 315 -18.39 -6.52 23.11
CA CYS A 315 -19.61 -6.26 23.86
C CYS A 315 -19.58 -6.50 25.37
N SER A 316 -18.79 -7.47 25.81
CA SER A 316 -18.61 -7.80 27.23
C SER A 316 -18.00 -6.65 28.04
N SER A 317 -17.29 -5.72 27.39
CA SER A 317 -16.61 -4.60 28.05
C SER A 317 -17.54 -3.43 28.41
N PHE A 318 -18.79 -3.40 27.92
CA PHE A 318 -19.70 -2.24 28.09
C PHE A 318 -20.60 -2.28 29.31
N VAL A 319 -20.89 -3.48 29.82
CA VAL A 319 -21.98 -3.67 30.80
C VAL A 319 -21.52 -3.33 32.23
N SER A 320 -20.21 -3.16 32.47
CA SER A 320 -19.66 -3.23 33.83
C SER A 320 -18.83 -2.03 34.32
N SER A 321 -18.61 -0.94 33.56
CA SER A 321 -17.78 0.15 34.12
C SER A 321 -18.19 1.58 33.75
N THR A 322 -18.50 2.36 34.79
CA THR A 322 -18.58 3.83 34.75
C THR A 322 -17.23 4.48 34.44
N GLY A 323 -16.12 3.78 34.76
CA GLY A 323 -14.75 4.21 34.43
C GLY A 323 -14.50 4.32 32.92
N PHE A 324 -15.04 3.40 32.13
CA PHE A 324 -14.91 3.39 30.67
C PHE A 324 -15.45 4.66 30.01
N LEU A 325 -16.61 5.17 30.45
CA LEU A 325 -17.20 6.39 29.89
C LEU A 325 -16.33 7.63 30.14
N LYS A 326 -15.68 7.67 31.30
CA LYS A 326 -14.78 8.77 31.68
C LYS A 326 -13.48 8.73 30.87
N GLU A 327 -12.93 7.54 30.63
CA GLU A 327 -11.75 7.34 29.78
C GLU A 327 -12.06 7.69 28.31
N LEU A 328 -13.20 7.22 27.78
CA LEU A 328 -13.66 7.55 26.43
C LEU A 328 -13.81 9.05 26.20
N ALA A 329 -14.46 9.77 27.14
CA ALA A 329 -14.63 11.22 27.04
C ALA A 329 -13.27 11.94 27.04
N THR A 330 -12.33 11.45 27.84
CA THR A 330 -10.95 11.98 27.90
C THR A 330 -10.22 11.78 26.58
N ILE A 331 -10.26 10.57 26.02
CA ILE A 331 -9.64 10.24 24.72
C ILE A 331 -10.28 11.07 23.60
N THR A 332 -11.60 11.22 23.61
CA THR A 332 -12.33 12.04 22.62
C THR A 332 -11.86 13.50 22.64
N ASN A 333 -11.71 14.09 23.82
CA ASN A 333 -11.22 15.47 23.96
C ASN A 333 -9.75 15.60 23.52
N GLN A 334 -8.90 14.62 23.82
CA GLN A 334 -7.51 14.59 23.36
C GLN A 334 -7.43 14.54 21.83
N ILE A 335 -8.17 13.64 21.18
CA ILE A 335 -8.21 13.51 19.71
C ILE A 335 -8.72 14.80 19.06
N LYS A 336 -9.80 15.38 19.59
CA LYS A 336 -10.38 16.63 19.06
C LYS A 336 -9.42 17.81 19.16
N ASN A 337 -8.76 17.98 20.31
CA ASN A 337 -7.79 19.06 20.50
C ASN A 337 -6.60 18.88 19.56
N PHE A 338 -6.09 17.65 19.42
CA PHE A 338 -4.96 17.36 18.55
C PHE A 338 -5.29 17.52 17.06
N SER A 339 -6.46 17.03 16.61
CA SER A 339 -6.94 17.26 15.23
C SER A 339 -7.08 18.76 14.91
N LYS A 340 -7.54 19.57 15.88
CA LYS A 340 -7.56 21.03 15.73
C LYS A 340 -6.15 21.61 15.61
N THR A 341 -5.19 21.14 16.41
CA THR A 341 -3.78 21.55 16.32
C THR A 341 -3.19 21.22 14.96
N VAL A 342 -3.35 19.98 14.47
CA VAL A 342 -2.88 19.54 13.15
C VAL A 342 -3.55 20.34 12.03
N SER A 343 -4.85 20.61 12.13
CA SER A 343 -5.58 21.45 11.17
C SER A 343 -5.05 22.89 11.14
N LEU A 344 -4.75 23.48 12.31
CA LEU A 344 -4.16 24.82 12.42
C LEU A 344 -2.71 24.86 11.89
N GLN A 345 -1.96 23.76 12.01
CA GLN A 345 -0.64 23.61 11.39
C GLN A 345 -0.76 23.55 9.86
N ASN A 346 -1.71 22.78 9.34
CA ASN A 346 -2.04 22.72 7.92
C ASN A 346 -2.46 24.07 7.33
N SER A 347 -3.24 24.86 8.08
CA SER A 347 -3.70 26.19 7.63
C SER A 347 -2.66 27.31 7.84
N GLY A 348 -1.50 27.01 8.42
CA GLY A 348 -0.43 27.98 8.70
C GLY A 348 -0.77 28.99 9.80
N THR A 349 -1.68 28.62 10.72
CA THR A 349 -2.32 29.52 11.70
C THR A 349 -1.90 29.26 13.15
N ILE A 350 -0.93 28.39 13.42
CA ILE A 350 -0.30 28.32 14.74
C ILE A 350 0.48 29.61 15.01
N ASN A 351 0.29 30.14 16.23
CA ASN A 351 0.79 31.41 16.72
C ASN A 351 2.17 31.76 16.15
N SER A 352 2.19 32.87 15.40
CA SER A 352 3.41 33.44 14.84
C SER A 352 4.54 33.57 15.85
N VAL A 353 4.31 33.59 17.16
CA VAL A 353 5.35 33.77 18.19
C VAL A 353 6.34 32.60 18.29
N GLN A 354 5.90 31.33 18.38
CA GLN A 354 6.84 30.19 18.44
C GLN A 354 7.59 30.02 17.11
N PHE A 355 6.91 30.28 16.00
CA PHE A 355 7.48 30.28 14.67
C PHE A 355 8.47 31.43 14.43
N LYS A 356 8.11 32.65 14.84
CA LYS A 356 8.97 33.83 14.81
C LYS A 356 10.19 33.60 15.68
N ASP A 357 10.05 33.04 16.88
CA ASP A 357 11.17 32.72 17.77
C ASP A 357 12.12 31.69 17.15
N ALA A 358 11.59 30.60 16.56
CA ALA A 358 12.40 29.59 15.88
C ALA A 358 13.14 30.15 14.64
N ILE A 359 12.48 30.96 13.82
CA ILE A 359 13.13 31.63 12.67
C ILE A 359 14.17 32.66 13.14
N THR A 360 13.85 33.44 14.17
CA THR A 360 14.74 34.49 14.70
C THR A 360 16.03 33.88 15.25
N LYS A 361 15.95 32.67 15.82
CA LYS A 361 17.12 31.89 16.27
C LYS A 361 17.85 31.18 15.13
N TRP A 362 17.20 30.90 14.00
CA TRP A 362 17.79 30.19 12.86
C TRP A 362 18.52 31.08 11.86
N ILE A 363 18.03 32.30 11.61
CA ILE A 363 18.66 33.27 10.70
C ILE A 363 20.15 33.48 11.03
N PRO A 364 20.56 33.71 12.30
CA PRO A 364 21.97 33.85 12.65
C PRO A 364 22.83 32.62 12.31
N LEU A 365 22.27 31.41 12.43
CA LEU A 365 22.99 30.16 12.14
C LEU A 365 23.29 30.00 10.64
N ILE A 366 22.39 30.47 9.78
CA ILE A 366 22.60 30.46 8.33
C ILE A 366 23.60 31.53 7.90
N ILE A 367 23.52 32.73 8.49
CA ILE A 367 24.51 33.78 8.25
C ILE A 367 25.91 33.32 8.67
N GLN A 368 26.01 32.65 9.82
CA GLN A 368 27.29 32.09 10.26
C GLN A 368 27.79 30.99 9.31
N LEU A 369 26.91 30.08 8.89
CA LEU A 369 27.24 29.03 7.92
C LEU A 369 27.79 29.63 6.60
N GLN A 370 27.17 30.69 6.08
CA GLN A 370 27.67 31.36 4.87
C GLN A 370 29.09 31.91 5.05
N LYS A 371 29.38 32.53 6.21
CA LYS A 371 30.71 33.03 6.55
C LYS A 371 31.73 31.91 6.64
N ASP A 372 31.39 30.81 7.32
CA ASP A 372 32.26 29.66 7.53
C ASP A 372 32.63 28.98 6.20
N ILE A 373 31.64 28.74 5.33
CA ILE A 373 31.89 28.17 4.00
C ILE A 373 32.72 29.11 3.14
N THR A 374 32.46 30.42 3.19
CA THR A 374 33.24 31.41 2.43
C THR A 374 34.70 31.45 2.89
N SER A 375 34.93 31.40 4.20
CA SER A 375 36.28 31.32 4.78
C SER A 375 37.00 30.04 4.34
N THR A 376 36.31 28.91 4.44
CA THR A 376 36.82 27.60 4.02
C THR A 376 37.22 27.61 2.54
N PHE A 377 36.39 28.17 1.67
CA PHE A 377 36.68 28.29 0.25
C PHE A 377 37.90 29.19 -0.02
N LYS A 378 38.00 30.35 0.64
CA LYS A 378 39.18 31.23 0.51
C LYS A 378 40.47 30.54 0.94
N ASN A 379 40.43 29.76 2.01
CA ASN A 379 41.60 29.00 2.47
C ASN A 379 41.97 27.90 1.46
N ALA A 380 40.98 27.18 0.91
CA ALA A 380 41.21 26.18 -0.12
C ALA A 380 41.84 26.78 -1.39
N VAL A 381 41.41 27.98 -1.78
CA VAL A 381 41.99 28.75 -2.90
C VAL A 381 43.47 29.07 -2.65
N ILE A 382 43.81 29.56 -1.45
CA ILE A 382 45.21 29.86 -1.06
C ILE A 382 46.06 28.60 -1.13
N GLN A 383 45.60 27.51 -0.51
CA GLN A 383 46.32 26.24 -0.45
C GLN A 383 46.55 25.66 -1.85
N LYS A 384 45.51 25.62 -2.69
CA LYS A 384 45.66 25.07 -4.05
C LYS A 384 46.56 25.91 -4.93
N LYS A 385 46.48 27.24 -4.83
CA LYS A 385 47.43 28.13 -5.51
C LYS A 385 48.86 27.85 -5.10
N GLN A 386 49.13 27.70 -3.80
CA GLN A 386 50.48 27.45 -3.28
C GLN A 386 51.05 26.12 -3.77
N VAL A 387 50.24 25.05 -3.78
CA VAL A 387 50.63 23.75 -4.33
C VAL A 387 50.99 23.87 -5.81
N LEU A 388 50.11 24.45 -6.63
CA LEU A 388 50.37 24.60 -8.08
C LEU A 388 51.58 25.48 -8.39
N LEU A 389 51.82 26.52 -7.58
CA LEU A 389 52.99 27.37 -7.74
C LEU A 389 54.29 26.62 -7.42
N ASN A 390 54.28 25.76 -6.39
CA ASN A 390 55.42 24.93 -6.04
C ASN A 390 55.70 23.87 -7.11
N ASP A 391 54.65 23.25 -7.66
CA ASP A 391 54.78 22.27 -8.74
C ASP A 391 55.33 22.92 -10.01
N TYR A 392 54.82 24.11 -10.37
CA TYR A 392 55.33 24.89 -11.50
C TYR A 392 56.81 25.26 -11.33
N LYS A 393 57.24 25.65 -10.11
CA LYS A 393 58.66 25.94 -9.81
C LYS A 393 59.55 24.70 -9.95
N LYS A 394 59.09 23.52 -9.53
CA LYS A 394 59.84 22.26 -9.65
C LYS A 394 60.07 21.88 -11.11
N GLN A 395 59.12 22.15 -11.99
CA GLN A 395 59.23 21.88 -13.44
C GLN A 395 60.23 22.80 -14.16
N LEU A 396 60.65 23.91 -13.54
CA LEU A 396 61.60 24.87 -14.12
C LEU A 396 63.08 24.57 -13.75
N LEU A 397 63.34 23.58 -12.89
CA LEU A 397 64.69 23.16 -12.49
C LEU A 397 65.17 21.98 -13.37
N PRO A 398 66.40 22.00 -13.93
CA PRO A 398 66.89 20.92 -14.78
C PRO A 398 67.17 19.65 -13.96
N THR A 399 66.62 18.52 -14.41
CA THR A 399 66.90 17.17 -13.89
C THR A 399 68.17 16.61 -14.53
N SER A 400 69.17 16.22 -13.73
CA SER A 400 70.27 15.37 -14.18
C SER A 400 69.82 13.92 -14.26
N ASP A 401 70.38 13.21 -15.25
CA ASP A 401 70.10 11.85 -15.72
C ASP A 401 69.75 10.79 -14.67
N GLN A 402 68.84 9.88 -15.05
CA GLN A 402 69.20 8.47 -15.28
C GLN A 402 68.17 7.70 -16.09
N THR A 403 68.67 6.99 -17.10
CA THR A 403 68.04 5.96 -17.93
C THR A 403 68.11 4.60 -17.22
N THR A 404 67.08 3.75 -17.29
CA THR A 404 67.19 2.30 -17.64
C THR A 404 65.85 1.55 -17.60
N LEU A 405 65.59 0.85 -18.73
CA LEU A 405 65.16 -0.54 -18.94
C LEU A 405 63.81 -1.09 -18.40
N VAL A 406 63.16 -1.79 -19.33
CA VAL A 406 61.89 -2.52 -19.24
C VAL A 406 62.10 -3.86 -18.52
N GLU A 407 61.37 -4.08 -17.42
CA GLU A 407 61.10 -5.41 -16.86
C GLU A 407 59.63 -5.53 -16.38
N THR A 408 59.14 -6.77 -16.43
CA THR A 408 57.80 -7.27 -16.11
C THR A 408 57.29 -6.78 -14.74
N PRO A 409 56.01 -6.38 -14.56
CA PRO A 409 55.58 -5.66 -13.38
C PRO A 409 55.49 -6.58 -12.16
N SER A 410 56.57 -6.65 -11.41
CA SER A 410 56.55 -6.90 -9.97
C SER A 410 56.09 -5.62 -9.29
N ILE A 411 55.11 -5.71 -8.39
CA ILE A 411 54.59 -4.58 -7.62
C ILE A 411 55.69 -4.13 -6.64
N ILE A 412 56.57 -3.21 -7.05
CA ILE A 412 57.39 -2.44 -6.11
C ILE A 412 56.57 -1.20 -5.73
N VAL A 413 55.62 -1.42 -4.82
CA VAL A 413 55.04 -0.31 -4.06
C VAL A 413 56.11 0.09 -3.06
N ASP A 414 56.78 1.22 -3.30
CA ASP A 414 57.67 1.84 -2.32
C ASP A 414 56.94 1.93 -0.97
N GLN A 415 57.59 1.53 0.13
CA GLN A 415 56.99 1.46 1.46
C GLN A 415 56.66 2.87 1.97
N GLY A 416 55.55 3.41 1.48
CA GLY A 416 55.17 4.81 1.67
C GLY A 416 54.20 5.34 0.60
N PHE A 417 54.02 4.65 -0.53
CA PHE A 417 53.10 5.10 -1.58
C PHE A 417 51.65 5.15 -1.07
N LYS A 418 51.00 6.29 -1.34
CA LYS A 418 49.58 6.52 -1.06
C LYS A 418 48.96 7.29 -2.20
N PHE A 419 47.76 6.90 -2.61
CA PHE A 419 46.91 7.71 -3.46
C PHE A 419 46.54 9.01 -2.73
N THR A 420 47.13 10.12 -3.16
CA THR A 420 46.87 11.45 -2.60
C THR A 420 45.95 12.29 -3.48
N GLN A 421 45.85 11.95 -4.77
CA GLN A 421 45.11 12.72 -5.77
C GLN A 421 44.09 11.88 -6.54
N ALA A 422 43.13 12.56 -7.18
CA ALA A 422 42.16 11.96 -8.09
C ALA A 422 42.57 12.19 -9.54
N PHE A 423 42.20 11.26 -10.42
CA PHE A 423 42.54 11.31 -11.84
C PHE A 423 41.35 11.74 -12.71
N LYS A 424 41.64 12.42 -13.81
CA LYS A 424 40.67 12.83 -14.84
C LYS A 424 40.60 11.78 -15.94
N LYS A 425 39.44 11.62 -16.59
CA LYS A 425 39.27 10.69 -17.72
C LYS A 425 40.32 10.98 -18.81
N GLY A 426 41.04 9.96 -19.24
CA GLY A 426 42.09 10.04 -20.25
C GLY A 426 43.44 10.58 -19.74
N GLN A 427 43.56 10.92 -18.46
CA GLN A 427 44.84 11.30 -17.86
C GLN A 427 45.79 10.10 -17.85
N SER A 428 47.06 10.32 -18.22
CA SER A 428 48.14 9.35 -18.03
C SER A 428 48.98 9.72 -16.81
N HIS A 429 49.28 8.75 -15.95
CA HIS A 429 50.07 8.94 -14.72
C HIS A 429 50.55 7.60 -14.14
N ASN A 430 51.74 7.56 -13.54
CA ASN A 430 52.30 6.34 -12.95
C ASN A 430 51.43 5.78 -11.80
N ASP A 431 50.89 6.64 -10.93
CA ASP A 431 49.91 6.23 -9.92
C ASP A 431 48.67 5.53 -10.51
N ILE A 432 48.26 5.85 -11.75
CA ILE A 432 47.13 5.15 -12.38
C ILE A 432 47.53 3.72 -12.72
N THR A 433 48.78 3.46 -13.08
CA THR A 433 49.33 2.11 -13.26
C THR A 433 49.17 1.30 -11.97
N ILE A 434 49.53 1.90 -10.83
CA ILE A 434 49.37 1.26 -9.50
C ILE A 434 47.89 1.03 -9.18
N LEU A 435 47.02 1.99 -9.51
CA LEU A 435 45.57 1.85 -9.35
C LEU A 435 45.00 0.69 -10.18
N GLN A 436 45.38 0.59 -11.45
CA GLN A 436 44.96 -0.48 -12.35
C GLN A 436 45.46 -1.84 -11.84
N GLN A 437 46.72 -1.94 -11.38
CA GLN A 437 47.28 -3.15 -10.77
C GLN A 437 46.49 -3.57 -9.52
N LEU A 438 46.22 -2.63 -8.62
CA LEU A 438 45.46 -2.90 -7.39
C LEU A 438 44.02 -3.35 -7.69
N LEU A 439 43.32 -2.66 -8.60
CA LEU A 439 41.97 -3.04 -9.00
C LEU A 439 41.93 -4.41 -9.70
N THR A 440 43.00 -4.80 -10.42
CA THR A 440 43.14 -6.15 -10.96
C THR A 440 43.31 -7.19 -9.86
N LYS A 441 44.19 -6.94 -8.87
CA LYS A 441 44.39 -7.81 -7.69
C LYS A 441 43.08 -8.04 -6.94
N LEU A 442 42.27 -6.99 -6.80
CA LEU A 442 40.96 -7.02 -6.14
C LEU A 442 39.83 -7.60 -7.03
N GLY A 443 40.14 -8.00 -8.26
CA GLY A 443 39.18 -8.64 -9.18
C GLY A 443 38.20 -7.69 -9.88
N HIS A 444 38.39 -6.37 -9.76
CA HIS A 444 37.49 -5.36 -10.33
C HIS A 444 37.93 -4.85 -11.72
N TYR A 445 39.21 -5.01 -12.09
CA TYR A 445 39.76 -4.60 -13.39
C TYR A 445 40.26 -5.78 -14.21
N LYS A 446 39.95 -5.79 -15.51
CA LYS A 446 40.34 -6.83 -16.49
C LYS A 446 40.99 -6.24 -17.75
N GLY A 447 41.30 -4.93 -17.73
CA GLY A 447 41.87 -4.21 -18.86
C GLY A 447 43.40 -4.21 -18.86
N ILE A 448 43.97 -3.51 -19.84
CA ILE A 448 45.43 -3.33 -19.97
C ILE A 448 45.91 -2.32 -18.93
N ILE A 449 47.05 -2.60 -18.30
CA ILE A 449 47.67 -1.71 -17.32
C ILE A 449 48.61 -0.76 -18.08
N ASP A 450 48.07 0.36 -18.52
CA ASP A 450 48.73 1.35 -19.40
C ASP A 450 48.99 2.70 -18.71
N GLY A 451 48.59 2.84 -17.44
CA GLY A 451 48.70 4.09 -16.69
C GLY A 451 47.72 5.17 -17.16
N ILE A 452 46.69 4.81 -17.94
CA ILE A 452 45.68 5.74 -18.45
C ILE A 452 44.37 5.57 -17.70
N TYR A 453 43.79 6.68 -17.24
CA TYR A 453 42.49 6.70 -16.57
C TYR A 453 41.34 6.59 -17.57
N SER A 454 41.29 5.45 -18.25
CA SER A 454 40.36 5.15 -19.32
C SER A 454 38.94 4.89 -18.79
N ALA A 455 37.97 4.77 -19.71
CA ALA A 455 36.60 4.41 -19.34
C ALA A 455 36.53 3.06 -18.58
N GLN A 456 37.40 2.11 -18.92
CA GLN A 456 37.47 0.81 -18.25
C GLN A 456 38.03 0.95 -16.82
N THR A 457 39.05 1.79 -16.62
CA THR A 457 39.63 2.07 -15.29
C THR A 457 38.61 2.77 -14.38
N ILE A 458 37.85 3.73 -14.93
CA ILE A 458 36.77 4.44 -14.23
C ILE A 458 35.66 3.47 -13.82
N GLU A 459 35.27 2.55 -14.71
CA GLU A 459 34.25 1.55 -14.41
C GLU A 459 34.69 0.60 -13.31
N ALA A 460 35.92 0.08 -13.38
CA ALA A 460 36.46 -0.79 -12.35
C ALA A 460 36.55 -0.10 -10.98
N LEU A 461 36.95 1.18 -10.94
CA LEU A 461 36.96 1.92 -9.69
C LEU A 461 35.55 2.11 -9.13
N TYR A 462 34.56 2.34 -9.98
CA TYR A 462 33.17 2.45 -9.55
C TYR A 462 32.63 1.13 -8.95
N GLN A 463 32.95 -0.01 -9.57
CA GLN A 463 32.57 -1.33 -9.04
C GLN A 463 33.24 -1.62 -7.70
N TYR A 464 34.51 -1.24 -7.54
CA TYR A 464 35.21 -1.29 -6.26
C TYR A 464 34.53 -0.40 -5.19
N GLN A 465 34.12 0.81 -5.56
CA GLN A 465 33.42 1.72 -4.64
C GLN A 465 32.06 1.16 -4.19
N LEU A 466 31.36 0.45 -5.07
CA LEU A 466 30.13 -0.27 -4.74
C LEU A 466 30.40 -1.44 -3.79
N SER A 467 31.42 -2.26 -4.04
CA SER A 467 31.73 -3.43 -3.21
C SER A 467 32.12 -3.05 -1.78
N LYS A 468 32.72 -1.86 -1.60
CA LYS A 468 33.13 -1.31 -0.31
C LYS A 468 32.10 -0.35 0.31
N ASN A 469 30.90 -0.21 -0.26
CA ASN A 469 29.84 0.72 0.19
C ASN A 469 30.30 2.19 0.35
N LEU A 470 31.19 2.66 -0.51
CA LEU A 470 31.81 3.99 -0.39
C LEU A 470 30.97 5.13 -0.99
N LEU A 471 29.92 4.83 -1.76
CA LEU A 471 29.10 5.83 -2.45
C LEU A 471 28.01 6.41 -1.54
N LYS A 472 28.15 7.67 -1.12
CA LYS A 472 27.23 8.35 -0.17
C LYS A 472 26.22 9.29 -0.82
N GLY A 473 26.23 9.47 -2.15
CA GLY A 473 25.10 10.02 -2.88
C GLY A 473 25.46 10.69 -4.20
N TYR A 474 26.31 11.72 -4.18
CA TYR A 474 26.67 12.47 -5.39
C TYR A 474 27.54 11.65 -6.35
N GLU A 475 28.25 10.63 -5.86
CA GLU A 475 29.06 9.67 -6.64
C GLU A 475 28.18 8.67 -7.44
N LYS A 476 26.87 8.64 -7.18
CA LYS A 476 25.89 7.85 -7.95
C LYS A 476 25.42 8.56 -9.23
N LYS A 477 25.83 9.82 -9.45
CA LYS A 477 25.50 10.58 -10.66
C LYS A 477 26.45 10.21 -11.82
N PRO A 478 25.98 10.15 -13.08
CA PRO A 478 26.83 9.74 -14.21
C PRO A 478 28.11 10.57 -14.39
N GLN A 479 28.07 11.85 -14.02
CA GLN A 479 29.17 12.80 -14.20
C GLN A 479 30.33 12.63 -13.21
N THR A 480 30.13 11.88 -12.12
CA THR A 480 31.08 11.66 -11.02
C THR A 480 31.42 10.19 -10.81
N ARG A 481 31.00 9.32 -11.74
CA ARG A 481 31.26 7.87 -11.72
C ARG A 481 32.76 7.60 -11.72
N GLY A 482 33.20 6.71 -10.84
CA GLY A 482 34.63 6.38 -10.68
C GLY A 482 35.46 7.59 -10.26
N TRP A 483 34.88 8.54 -9.51
CA TRP A 483 35.67 9.62 -8.92
C TRP A 483 36.46 9.13 -7.71
N MET A 484 37.77 9.31 -7.73
CA MET A 484 38.66 8.85 -6.67
C MET A 484 38.70 9.86 -5.51
N GLY A 485 37.56 10.09 -4.83
CA GLY A 485 37.44 11.02 -3.69
C GLY A 485 38.26 10.60 -2.45
N PRO A 486 38.34 11.45 -1.40
CA PRO A 486 39.14 11.17 -0.20
C PRO A 486 38.82 9.83 0.47
N SER A 487 37.54 9.46 0.58
CA SER A 487 37.11 8.17 1.13
C SER A 487 37.60 6.99 0.27
N THR A 488 37.46 7.09 -1.05
CA THR A 488 37.96 6.09 -2.00
C THR A 488 39.47 5.93 -1.90
N ARG A 489 40.22 7.04 -1.87
CA ARG A 489 41.68 7.01 -1.73
C ARG A 489 42.11 6.45 -0.38
N SER A 490 41.43 6.82 0.70
CA SER A 490 41.70 6.28 2.03
C SER A 490 41.51 4.76 2.06
N GLU A 491 40.47 4.24 1.42
CA GLU A 491 40.20 2.80 1.43
C GLU A 491 41.19 2.05 0.52
N LEU A 492 41.49 2.57 -0.68
CA LEU A 492 42.52 2.00 -1.55
C LEU A 492 43.89 1.97 -0.88
N ASN A 493 44.23 2.99 -0.09
CA ASN A 493 45.48 3.02 0.66
C ASN A 493 45.54 1.99 1.80
N LYS A 494 44.39 1.53 2.32
CA LYS A 494 44.37 0.39 3.25
C LYS A 494 44.57 -0.92 2.51
N ASP A 495 43.91 -1.09 1.37
CA ASP A 495 44.00 -2.29 0.56
C ASP A 495 45.40 -2.46 -0.11
N LEU A 496 46.19 -1.38 -0.22
CA LEU A 496 47.61 -1.44 -0.62
C LEU A 496 48.54 -2.04 0.45
N LEU A 497 48.13 -2.02 1.73
CA LEU A 497 48.92 -2.50 2.86
C LEU A 497 48.63 -3.97 3.22
N GLN A 498 47.77 -4.64 2.44
CA GLN A 498 47.36 -6.05 2.57
C GLN A 498 47.78 -6.83 1.33
#